data_AF-A0A2V7IYL0-F1
#
_entry.id   AF-A0A2V7IYL0-F1
#
_cell.length_a   1.000
_cell.length_b   1.000
_cell.length_c   1.000
_cell.angle_alpha   90.00
_cell.angle_beta   90.00
_cell.angle_gamma   90.00
#
_symmetry.space_group_name_H-M   'P 1'
#
loop_
_entity.id
_entity.type
_entity.pdbx_description
1 polymer ?
#
loop_
_entity_poly.entity_id
_entity_poly.type
_entity_poly.pdbx_seq_one_letter_code
_entity_poly.pdbx_strand_id
1 'polypeptide(L)'
;MPYLRLIELGTHNATDVREEVARLGRSPDCTVVPAGGGAQLGVVSAFHAELRHGPNGWQLNDLGSRNGTFLNGRRLAPEALVKAGDVIGLGETGPRFSVAAVADVLEATIPEQPGLAAASRTTERHTPREARAYGVTLLAAATGRLYEARGVRIRLGRGRECEIQPVDPSDTIVSRIHAELTVGASGGLMVRDLDSTNGTFVNDERVTEPIPIRLGDRLMLGQGGPVLIVEGLGTSPQLQAARRQARPGPRTLRAMIGEAIAKAKRRLAAFVALLILVLGAGVYGVYWLLSGEVQQTERERRTAGDSARAETERLRQELAAARATAAPAALVESLRAQLRSAEVRTAELRAALERAQAALSSQLQAGEQRRLAAQTEVQRLRDELAAAEQREPSQATIDSLRRAVIAAEQQTQSLDAKMRAIRATDFGTIAQQSQGAVGLLTVSFGRDYYNGTGFVISADGYMLTNWHVVADSQHARPDTIWVTMADQAQARLAEVISASQDRDIAVLKMRGYQGPYLSAIDWAGTKARQGDPAALIGFPAGSGFARLRSALVRTSMTAGIISRGTDDVIQFDGMTIGGSSGSPLFNASGEVIAIHRAGLPQAPGFALAVPIKYAVPLLPSDLKQRLGLR
;
A
#
# COMPACT_ATOMS: atom_id res chain seq x y z
N MET A 1 -35.00 -1.61 -9.18
CA MET A 1 -35.11 -2.27 -7.86
C MET A 1 -34.12 -1.60 -6.92
N PRO A 2 -34.54 -1.23 -5.70
CA PRO A 2 -33.65 -0.59 -4.74
C PRO A 2 -32.53 -1.58 -4.37
N TYR A 3 -31.31 -1.08 -4.30
CA TYR A 3 -30.13 -1.89 -4.00
C TYR A 3 -29.36 -1.30 -2.83
N LEU A 4 -29.01 -2.16 -1.89
CA LEU A 4 -28.18 -1.83 -0.74
C LEU A 4 -27.24 -2.98 -0.46
N ARG A 5 -25.93 -2.71 -0.37
CA ARG A 5 -24.95 -3.72 0.05
C ARG A 5 -24.48 -3.43 1.46
N LEU A 6 -24.62 -4.40 2.37
CA LEU A 6 -24.14 -4.32 3.74
C LEU A 6 -22.97 -5.28 3.94
N ILE A 7 -21.91 -4.82 4.60
CA ILE A 7 -20.72 -5.62 4.95
C ILE A 7 -20.59 -5.66 6.46
N GLU A 8 -20.68 -6.85 7.05
CA GLU A 8 -20.43 -7.02 8.49
C GLU A 8 -18.95 -6.81 8.79
N LEU A 9 -18.60 -5.78 9.56
CA LEU A 9 -17.22 -5.35 9.80
C LEU A 9 -16.38 -6.34 10.62
N GLY A 10 -17.01 -7.30 11.31
CA GLY A 10 -16.33 -8.34 12.09
C GLY A 10 -16.01 -9.61 11.28
N THR A 11 -16.87 -9.99 10.35
CA THR A 11 -16.80 -11.26 9.60
C THR A 11 -16.51 -11.05 8.11
N HIS A 12 -16.67 -9.81 7.62
CA HIS A 12 -16.58 -9.40 6.22
C HIS A 12 -17.63 -10.06 5.31
N ASN A 13 -18.67 -10.66 5.88
CA ASN A 13 -19.81 -11.16 5.13
C ASN A 13 -20.59 -10.00 4.50
N ALA A 14 -20.80 -10.09 3.20
CA ALA A 14 -21.57 -9.12 2.44
C ALA A 14 -22.97 -9.66 2.17
N THR A 15 -23.99 -8.85 2.43
CA THR A 15 -25.37 -9.14 2.10
C THR A 15 -25.88 -8.10 1.11
N ASP A 16 -26.34 -8.57 -0.05
CA ASP A 16 -27.00 -7.75 -1.05
C ASP A 16 -28.51 -7.72 -0.77
N VAL A 17 -29.02 -6.55 -0.42
CA VAL A 17 -30.45 -6.29 -0.25
C VAL A 17 -31.01 -5.76 -1.56
N ARG A 18 -32.04 -6.46 -2.08
CA ARG A 18 -32.74 -6.13 -3.34
C ARG A 18 -34.25 -5.97 -3.17
N GLU A 19 -34.73 -5.97 -1.94
CA GLU A 19 -36.12 -5.81 -1.54
C GLU A 19 -36.37 -4.40 -0.98
N GLU A 20 -37.62 -3.94 -0.88
CA GLU A 20 -37.92 -2.60 -0.35
C GLU A 20 -37.76 -2.49 1.17
N VAL A 21 -37.79 -3.63 1.87
CA VAL A 21 -37.69 -3.69 3.33
C VAL A 21 -36.73 -4.81 3.72
N ALA A 22 -35.59 -4.48 4.31
CA ALA A 22 -34.66 -5.45 4.88
C ALA A 22 -34.67 -5.41 6.40
N ARG A 23 -34.85 -6.58 7.02
CA ARG A 23 -34.79 -6.72 8.48
C ARG A 23 -33.42 -7.20 8.93
N LEU A 24 -32.93 -6.61 10.02
CA LEU A 24 -31.67 -6.97 10.66
C LEU A 24 -31.96 -7.54 12.05
N GLY A 25 -31.43 -8.72 12.35
CA GLY A 25 -31.68 -9.35 13.63
C GLY A 25 -31.09 -10.76 13.74
N ARG A 26 -31.13 -11.33 14.93
CA ARG A 26 -30.62 -12.69 15.17
C ARG A 26 -31.56 -13.79 14.65
N SER A 27 -32.81 -13.46 14.29
CA SER A 27 -33.74 -14.45 13.74
C SER A 27 -33.29 -14.84 12.33
N PRO A 28 -33.36 -16.13 11.94
CA PRO A 28 -33.11 -16.54 10.57
C PRO A 28 -34.12 -15.95 9.58
N ASP A 29 -35.27 -15.45 10.05
CA ASP A 29 -36.28 -14.77 9.23
C ASP A 29 -35.90 -13.32 8.86
N CYS A 30 -34.73 -12.84 9.26
CA CYS A 30 -34.21 -11.53 8.88
C CYS A 30 -33.44 -11.60 7.56
N THR A 31 -33.60 -10.58 6.72
CA THR A 31 -32.80 -10.41 5.49
C THR A 31 -31.30 -10.39 5.78
N VAL A 32 -30.91 -9.76 6.89
CA VAL A 32 -29.52 -9.63 7.32
C VAL A 32 -29.39 -10.27 8.69
N VAL A 33 -28.76 -11.44 8.72
CA VAL A 33 -28.45 -12.16 9.95
C VAL A 33 -26.95 -12.02 10.24
N PRO A 34 -26.54 -11.44 11.39
CA PRO A 34 -25.13 -11.36 11.76
C PRO A 34 -24.49 -12.74 11.83
N ALA A 35 -23.30 -12.91 11.26
CA ALA A 35 -22.66 -14.22 11.09
C ALA A 35 -21.79 -14.65 12.30
N GLY A 36 -21.73 -13.84 13.36
CA GLY A 36 -21.04 -14.19 14.60
C GLY A 36 -21.68 -15.35 15.37
N GLY A 37 -20.97 -15.90 16.36
CA GLY A 37 -21.50 -16.85 17.35
C GLY A 37 -21.18 -16.40 18.78
N GLY A 38 -22.05 -16.71 19.75
CA GLY A 38 -21.81 -16.42 21.18
C GLY A 38 -22.32 -15.05 21.69
N ALA A 39 -21.55 -14.41 22.57
CA ALA A 39 -21.94 -13.22 23.36
C ALA A 39 -22.38 -11.99 22.53
N GLN A 40 -21.88 -11.85 21.29
CA GLN A 40 -22.26 -10.77 20.37
C GLN A 40 -23.66 -10.95 19.74
N LEU A 41 -24.16 -12.18 19.57
CA LEU A 41 -25.57 -12.39 19.21
C LEU A 41 -26.51 -12.19 20.39
N GLY A 42 -26.02 -12.37 21.61
CA GLY A 42 -26.78 -12.16 22.85
C GLY A 42 -27.31 -10.73 22.99
N VAL A 43 -26.60 -9.75 22.41
CA VAL A 43 -27.00 -8.34 22.41
C VAL A 43 -27.95 -7.96 21.26
N VAL A 44 -28.21 -8.86 20.30
CA VAL A 44 -29.07 -8.59 19.15
C VAL A 44 -30.49 -9.14 19.40
N SER A 45 -31.53 -8.29 19.25
CA SER A 45 -32.94 -8.74 19.27
C SER A 45 -33.28 -9.63 18.06
N ALA A 46 -34.33 -10.46 18.19
CA ALA A 46 -34.79 -11.36 17.12
C ALA A 46 -35.07 -10.59 15.81
N PHE A 47 -35.79 -9.48 15.93
CA PHE A 47 -35.91 -8.42 14.92
C PHE A 47 -35.39 -7.15 15.59
N HIS A 48 -34.23 -6.65 15.16
CA HIS A 48 -33.51 -5.57 15.85
C HIS A 48 -33.77 -4.22 15.19
N ALA A 49 -33.55 -4.15 13.89
CA ALA A 49 -33.72 -2.95 13.09
C ALA A 49 -34.31 -3.28 11.72
N GLU A 50 -34.84 -2.28 11.05
CA GLU A 50 -35.38 -2.38 9.70
C GLU A 50 -34.80 -1.28 8.82
N LEU A 51 -34.38 -1.65 7.62
CA LEU A 51 -34.03 -0.74 6.55
C LEU A 51 -35.17 -0.72 5.55
N ARG A 52 -35.77 0.45 5.34
CA ARG A 52 -36.89 0.66 4.44
C ARG A 52 -36.50 1.63 3.35
N HIS A 53 -36.64 1.22 2.10
CA HIS A 53 -36.47 2.12 0.96
C HIS A 53 -37.71 3.01 0.82
N GLY A 54 -37.49 4.31 0.67
CA GLY A 54 -38.54 5.31 0.49
C GLY A 54 -38.11 6.40 -0.50
N PRO A 55 -38.93 7.44 -0.70
CA PRO A 55 -38.70 8.47 -1.72
C PRO A 55 -37.42 9.29 -1.51
N ASN A 56 -36.85 9.27 -0.30
CA ASN A 56 -35.63 9.99 0.07
C ASN A 56 -34.41 9.06 0.25
N GLY A 57 -34.52 7.79 -0.20
CA GLY A 57 -33.50 6.75 -0.03
C GLY A 57 -33.81 5.79 1.12
N TRP A 58 -32.79 5.06 1.57
CA TRP A 58 -32.91 4.05 2.62
C TRP A 58 -33.00 4.67 4.02
N GLN A 59 -34.05 4.36 4.76
CA GLN A 59 -34.26 4.78 6.15
C GLN A 59 -34.03 3.60 7.10
N LEU A 60 -33.24 3.81 8.14
CA LEU A 60 -33.02 2.85 9.22
C LEU A 60 -33.95 3.17 10.40
N ASN A 61 -34.66 2.15 10.87
CA ASN A 61 -35.59 2.22 11.99
C ASN A 61 -35.24 1.17 13.04
N ASP A 62 -35.29 1.55 14.32
CA ASP A 62 -35.12 0.63 15.45
C ASP A 62 -36.46 -0.04 15.76
N LEU A 63 -36.52 -1.37 15.77
CA LEU A 63 -37.76 -2.14 16.00
C LEU A 63 -38.03 -2.37 17.51
N GLY A 64 -37.65 -1.40 18.35
CA GLY A 64 -37.70 -1.55 19.80
C GLY A 64 -36.66 -2.53 20.33
N SER A 65 -35.44 -2.50 19.79
CA SER A 65 -34.36 -3.40 20.20
C SER A 65 -33.98 -3.21 21.68
N ARG A 66 -33.57 -4.30 22.34
CA ARG A 66 -33.22 -4.29 23.78
C ARG A 66 -31.98 -3.44 24.08
N ASN A 67 -31.04 -3.35 23.15
CA ASN A 67 -29.76 -2.66 23.34
C ASN A 67 -29.59 -1.44 22.42
N GLY A 68 -30.63 -1.05 21.69
CA GLY A 68 -30.63 0.11 20.78
C GLY A 68 -29.90 -0.13 19.46
N THR A 69 -30.41 0.51 18.41
CA THR A 69 -29.74 0.61 17.11
C THR A 69 -28.88 1.88 17.07
N PHE A 70 -27.71 1.79 16.43
CA PHE A 70 -26.75 2.89 16.29
C PHE A 70 -26.42 3.14 14.82
N LEU A 71 -26.23 4.40 14.45
CA LEU A 71 -25.74 4.81 13.13
C LEU A 71 -24.50 5.69 13.36
N ASN A 72 -23.38 5.31 12.75
CA ASN A 72 -22.07 5.97 12.89
C ASN A 72 -21.65 6.19 14.36
N GLY A 73 -21.94 5.20 15.22
CA GLY A 73 -21.60 5.22 16.63
C GLY A 73 -22.52 6.07 17.52
N ARG A 74 -23.56 6.70 16.96
CA ARG A 74 -24.59 7.44 17.72
C ARG A 74 -25.89 6.65 17.76
N ARG A 75 -26.61 6.70 18.88
CA ARG A 75 -27.93 6.03 19.01
C ARG A 75 -28.89 6.62 17.98
N LEU A 76 -29.67 5.76 17.32
CA LEU A 76 -30.50 6.11 16.19
C LEU A 76 -31.50 7.23 16.53
N ALA A 77 -31.52 8.28 15.71
CA ALA A 77 -32.52 9.33 15.76
C ALA A 77 -33.76 8.94 14.93
N PRO A 78 -34.95 9.52 15.19
CA PRO A 78 -36.10 9.34 14.33
C PRO A 78 -35.77 9.74 12.88
N GLU A 79 -36.21 8.92 11.90
CA GLU A 79 -36.03 9.17 10.45
C GLU A 79 -34.57 9.18 9.95
N ALA A 80 -33.72 8.29 10.46
CA ALA A 80 -32.31 8.22 10.07
C ALA A 80 -32.11 7.66 8.65
N LEU A 81 -31.72 8.52 7.72
CA LEU A 81 -31.31 8.11 6.37
C LEU A 81 -29.91 7.48 6.36
N VAL A 82 -29.74 6.45 5.56
CA VAL A 82 -28.51 5.67 5.42
C VAL A 82 -27.87 5.90 4.05
N LYS A 83 -26.56 6.14 4.05
CA LYS A 83 -25.75 6.41 2.86
C LYS A 83 -24.58 5.44 2.75
N ALA A 84 -24.01 5.34 1.55
CA ALA A 84 -22.76 4.60 1.34
C ALA A 84 -21.65 5.16 2.25
N GLY A 85 -20.96 4.28 2.97
CA GLY A 85 -19.97 4.58 3.98
C GLY A 85 -20.49 4.60 5.43
N ASP A 86 -21.81 4.63 5.65
CA ASP A 86 -22.37 4.62 7.00
C ASP A 86 -22.18 3.26 7.69
N VAL A 87 -22.07 3.28 9.02
CA VAL A 87 -21.93 2.08 9.85
C VAL A 87 -23.13 1.92 10.77
N ILE A 88 -23.88 0.84 10.60
CA ILE A 88 -25.03 0.45 11.41
C ILE A 88 -24.56 -0.50 12.51
N GLY A 89 -24.83 -0.16 13.78
CA GLY A 89 -24.53 -1.01 14.94
C GLY A 89 -25.80 -1.57 15.58
N LEU A 90 -25.82 -2.87 15.85
CA LEU A 90 -26.91 -3.55 16.56
C LEU A 90 -26.53 -3.75 18.03
N GLY A 91 -26.77 -2.72 18.86
CA GLY A 91 -26.22 -2.61 20.21
C GLY A 91 -24.81 -1.99 20.24
N GLU A 92 -24.44 -1.38 21.36
CA GLU A 92 -23.17 -0.63 21.51
C GLU A 92 -21.91 -1.51 21.32
N THR A 93 -21.98 -2.76 21.77
CA THR A 93 -20.94 -3.79 21.66
C THR A 93 -21.28 -4.90 20.67
N GLY A 94 -22.39 -4.76 19.92
CA GLY A 94 -22.87 -5.77 18.99
C GLY A 94 -22.32 -5.64 17.57
N PRO A 95 -22.80 -6.48 16.63
CA PRO A 95 -22.37 -6.49 15.25
C PRO A 95 -22.54 -5.14 14.56
N ARG A 96 -21.58 -4.81 13.69
CA ARG A 96 -21.55 -3.56 12.92
C ARG A 96 -21.53 -3.86 11.43
N PHE A 97 -22.36 -3.16 10.67
CA PHE A 97 -22.50 -3.30 9.23
C PHE A 97 -22.14 -1.99 8.54
N SER A 98 -21.16 -2.02 7.63
CA SER A 98 -20.88 -0.89 6.75
C SER A 98 -21.74 -0.96 5.50
N VAL A 99 -22.28 0.18 5.09
CA VAL A 99 -23.07 0.32 3.87
C VAL A 99 -22.13 0.54 2.71
N ALA A 100 -21.93 -0.47 1.87
CA ALA A 100 -20.96 -0.46 0.79
C ALA A 100 -21.48 0.18 -0.50
N ALA A 101 -22.79 0.12 -0.76
CA ALA A 101 -23.42 0.73 -1.94
C ALA A 101 -24.90 1.00 -1.67
N VAL A 102 -25.42 2.11 -2.22
CA VAL A 102 -26.83 2.50 -2.20
C VAL A 102 -27.23 2.92 -3.61
N ALA A 103 -28.23 2.30 -4.22
CA ALA A 103 -28.73 2.71 -5.54
C ALA A 103 -30.27 2.66 -5.60
N ASP A 104 -30.88 3.70 -6.18
CA ASP A 104 -32.34 3.86 -6.23
C ASP A 104 -33.01 3.11 -7.40
N VAL A 105 -32.34 2.97 -8.55
CA VAL A 105 -32.83 2.17 -9.68
C VAL A 105 -31.65 1.61 -10.49
N LEU A 106 -31.65 0.30 -10.76
CA LEU A 106 -30.86 -0.31 -11.82
C LEU A 106 -31.65 -0.15 -13.12
N GLU A 107 -31.31 0.82 -13.97
CA GLU A 107 -31.89 0.89 -15.32
C GLU A 107 -31.25 -0.16 -16.21
N ALA A 108 -32.12 -0.91 -16.90
CA ALA A 108 -31.77 -1.99 -17.80
C ALA A 108 -30.94 -1.47 -18.98
N THR A 109 -29.78 -2.09 -19.21
CA THR A 109 -29.04 -1.95 -20.45
C THR A 109 -29.85 -2.52 -21.63
N ILE A 110 -29.85 -1.73 -22.70
CA ILE A 110 -30.43 -1.86 -24.05
C ILE A 110 -30.49 -3.30 -24.62
N PRO A 111 -31.54 -3.67 -25.39
CA PRO A 111 -31.73 -5.03 -25.91
C PRO A 111 -30.69 -5.46 -26.96
N GLU A 112 -30.44 -6.77 -26.98
CA GLU A 112 -29.66 -7.50 -27.99
C GLU A 112 -30.02 -7.09 -29.42
N GLN A 113 -29.01 -6.77 -30.23
CA GLN A 113 -29.19 -6.72 -31.68
C GLN A 113 -29.38 -8.14 -32.23
N PRO A 114 -30.45 -8.39 -33.02
CA PRO A 114 -30.65 -9.65 -33.69
C PRO A 114 -29.80 -9.70 -34.97
N GLY A 115 -28.98 -10.74 -35.11
CA GLY A 115 -28.40 -11.10 -36.39
C GLY A 115 -27.05 -11.78 -36.30
N LEU A 116 -27.05 -13.08 -36.02
CA LEU A 116 -26.21 -14.09 -36.69
C LEU A 116 -26.48 -15.48 -36.11
N ALA A 117 -27.66 -16.01 -36.41
CA ALA A 117 -27.93 -17.43 -36.36
C ALA A 117 -28.48 -17.87 -37.73
N ALA A 118 -27.58 -18.16 -38.68
CA ALA A 118 -27.79 -19.11 -39.79
C ALA A 118 -26.57 -19.12 -40.74
N ALA A 119 -25.52 -19.84 -40.34
CA ALA A 119 -24.59 -20.50 -41.26
C ALA A 119 -23.92 -21.63 -40.45
N SER A 120 -24.62 -22.75 -40.33
CA SER A 120 -24.32 -23.96 -41.10
C SER A 120 -23.24 -24.82 -40.47
N ARG A 121 -23.73 -25.90 -39.87
CA ARG A 121 -23.03 -27.18 -39.69
C ARG A 121 -22.13 -27.45 -40.90
N THR A 122 -20.83 -27.40 -40.70
CA THR A 122 -19.88 -28.18 -41.50
C THR A 122 -18.74 -28.62 -40.59
N THR A 123 -18.56 -29.92 -40.60
CA THR A 123 -17.46 -30.66 -40.01
C THR A 123 -16.16 -30.28 -40.70
N GLU A 124 -15.38 -29.37 -40.11
CA GLU A 124 -13.96 -29.24 -40.46
C GLU A 124 -13.10 -29.11 -39.19
N ARG A 125 -12.19 -30.08 -39.06
CA ARG A 125 -11.10 -30.11 -38.10
C ARG A 125 -10.28 -28.83 -38.22
N HIS A 126 -10.57 -27.84 -37.40
CA HIS A 126 -9.66 -26.74 -37.18
C HIS A 126 -8.57 -27.21 -36.21
N THR A 127 -7.39 -27.45 -36.76
CA THR A 127 -6.13 -27.56 -36.03
C THR A 127 -6.00 -26.40 -35.04
N PRO A 128 -5.64 -26.62 -33.75
CA PRO A 128 -5.57 -25.56 -32.77
C PRO A 128 -4.56 -24.49 -33.21
N ARG A 129 -5.02 -23.24 -33.36
CA ARG A 129 -4.16 -22.06 -33.38
C ARG A 129 -3.26 -22.09 -32.14
N GLU A 130 -1.96 -21.95 -32.38
CA GLU A 130 -0.84 -21.99 -31.44
C GLU A 130 -1.19 -21.51 -30.02
N ALA A 131 -1.16 -22.43 -29.05
CA ALA A 131 -1.33 -22.11 -27.64
C ALA A 131 -0.14 -21.27 -27.15
N ARG A 132 -0.34 -19.95 -27.02
CA ARG A 132 0.65 -19.06 -26.40
C ARG A 132 0.88 -19.48 -24.95
N ALA A 133 2.14 -19.55 -24.53
CA ALA A 133 2.48 -19.81 -23.13
C ALA A 133 2.16 -18.57 -22.27
N TYR A 134 1.50 -18.79 -21.13
CA TYR A 134 1.14 -17.74 -20.17
C TYR A 134 2.03 -17.83 -18.94
N GLY A 135 2.37 -16.68 -18.37
CA GLY A 135 3.03 -16.57 -17.08
C GLY A 135 2.03 -16.23 -15.98
N VAL A 136 2.18 -16.88 -14.83
CA VAL A 136 1.48 -16.54 -13.60
C VAL A 136 2.50 -16.35 -12.48
N THR A 137 2.25 -15.34 -11.66
CA THR A 137 2.97 -15.10 -10.42
C THR A 137 1.99 -15.20 -9.26
N LEU A 138 2.22 -16.16 -8.36
CA LEU A 138 1.37 -16.43 -7.20
C LEU A 138 2.13 -16.22 -5.88
N LEU A 139 1.55 -15.49 -4.94
CA LEU A 139 2.09 -15.27 -3.60
C LEU A 139 1.37 -16.15 -2.58
N ALA A 140 2.10 -17.01 -1.86
CA ALA A 140 1.53 -17.70 -0.71
C ALA A 140 1.30 -16.72 0.44
N ALA A 141 0.04 -16.48 0.80
CA ALA A 141 -0.37 -15.48 1.78
C ALA A 141 0.25 -15.74 3.17
N ALA A 142 0.39 -17.02 3.57
CA ALA A 142 0.91 -17.39 4.88
C ALA A 142 2.44 -17.28 5.01
N THR A 143 3.18 -17.47 3.91
CA THR A 143 4.66 -17.55 3.94
C THR A 143 5.36 -16.39 3.22
N GLY A 144 4.62 -15.61 2.42
CA GLY A 144 5.17 -14.59 1.55
C GLY A 144 6.04 -15.13 0.41
N ARG A 145 6.00 -16.45 0.15
CA ARG A 145 6.77 -17.11 -0.91
C ARG A 145 6.10 -16.91 -2.27
N LEU A 146 6.88 -16.47 -3.24
CA LEU A 146 6.46 -16.29 -4.62
C LEU A 146 6.65 -17.58 -5.43
N TYR A 147 5.67 -17.90 -6.28
CA TYR A 147 5.71 -18.97 -7.25
C TYR A 147 5.53 -18.37 -8.64
N GLU A 148 6.52 -18.57 -9.50
CA GLU A 148 6.43 -18.20 -10.91
C GLU A 148 6.37 -19.46 -11.75
N ALA A 149 5.33 -19.58 -12.58
CA ALA A 149 5.18 -20.69 -13.50
C ALA A 149 4.77 -20.19 -14.88
N ARG A 150 5.22 -20.91 -15.91
CA ARG A 150 4.98 -20.58 -17.32
C ARG A 150 4.58 -21.82 -18.09
N GLY A 151 3.54 -21.70 -18.90
CA GLY A 151 3.10 -22.80 -19.77
C GLY A 151 1.74 -22.54 -20.38
N VAL A 152 1.33 -23.46 -21.25
CA VAL A 152 -0.06 -23.54 -21.77
C VAL A 152 -1.01 -24.14 -20.73
N ARG A 153 -0.43 -24.76 -19.70
CA ARG A 153 -1.09 -25.45 -18.60
C ARG A 153 -0.13 -25.41 -17.40
N ILE A 154 -0.61 -24.97 -16.25
CA ILE A 154 0.18 -24.85 -15.02
C ILE A 154 -0.56 -25.60 -13.91
N ARG A 155 0.07 -26.62 -13.32
CA ARG A 155 -0.52 -27.45 -12.27
C ARG A 155 -0.08 -26.97 -10.90
N LEU A 156 -1.04 -26.97 -9.97
CA LEU A 156 -0.86 -26.67 -8.56
C LEU A 156 -1.13 -27.92 -7.75
N GLY A 157 -0.26 -28.23 -6.80
CA GLY A 157 -0.46 -29.35 -5.88
C GLY A 157 0.81 -29.71 -5.11
N ARG A 158 0.74 -30.70 -4.23
CA ARG A 158 1.91 -31.15 -3.46
C ARG A 158 2.86 -32.08 -4.23
N GLY A 159 2.43 -32.58 -5.39
CA GLY A 159 3.18 -33.50 -6.22
C GLY A 159 4.36 -32.82 -6.91
N ARG A 160 5.44 -33.56 -7.13
CA ARG A 160 6.63 -33.06 -7.86
C ARG A 160 6.35 -32.81 -9.34
N GLU A 161 5.25 -33.35 -9.85
CA GLU A 161 4.70 -33.16 -11.19
C GLU A 161 4.00 -31.80 -11.40
N CYS A 162 3.84 -31.00 -10.34
CA CYS A 162 3.24 -29.67 -10.37
C CYS A 162 4.30 -28.58 -10.49
N GLU A 163 4.05 -27.61 -11.37
CA GLU A 163 4.90 -26.43 -11.53
C GLU A 163 4.87 -25.53 -10.28
N ILE A 164 3.74 -25.50 -9.56
CA ILE A 164 3.57 -24.76 -8.32
C ILE A 164 3.30 -25.74 -7.17
N GLN A 165 4.25 -25.82 -6.23
CA GLN A 165 4.20 -26.69 -5.05
C GLN A 165 4.15 -25.83 -3.78
N PRO A 166 2.96 -25.45 -3.30
CA PRO A 166 2.81 -24.50 -2.20
C PRO A 166 3.01 -25.10 -0.80
N VAL A 167 3.09 -26.42 -0.72
CA VAL A 167 3.19 -27.20 0.52
C VAL A 167 4.19 -28.35 0.36
N ASP A 168 4.58 -28.97 1.47
CA ASP A 168 5.44 -30.15 1.47
C ASP A 168 4.74 -31.37 0.81
N PRO A 169 5.47 -32.28 0.12
CA PRO A 169 4.90 -33.51 -0.41
C PRO A 169 4.13 -34.39 0.59
N SER A 170 4.37 -34.26 1.90
CA SER A 170 3.65 -34.98 2.95
C SER A 170 2.31 -34.34 3.37
N ASP A 171 1.98 -33.15 2.87
CA ASP A 171 0.73 -32.44 3.19
C ASP A 171 -0.50 -33.26 2.75
N THR A 172 -1.54 -33.31 3.58
CA THR A 172 -2.76 -34.07 3.29
C THR A 172 -3.94 -33.19 2.85
N ILE A 173 -3.84 -31.87 3.05
CA ILE A 173 -4.88 -30.91 2.67
C ILE A 173 -4.83 -30.68 1.16
N VAL A 174 -3.63 -30.65 0.57
CA VAL A 174 -3.43 -30.44 -0.86
C VAL A 174 -3.23 -31.78 -1.59
N SER A 175 -4.11 -32.14 -2.53
CA SER A 175 -3.91 -33.27 -3.45
C SER A 175 -2.61 -33.17 -4.28
N ARG A 176 -2.10 -34.32 -4.77
CA ARG A 176 -0.86 -34.38 -5.57
C ARG A 176 -0.89 -33.44 -6.76
N ILE A 177 -1.98 -33.49 -7.50
CA ILE A 177 -2.37 -32.49 -8.50
C ILE A 177 -3.75 -32.00 -8.04
N HIS A 178 -3.84 -30.75 -7.61
CA HIS A 178 -5.02 -30.21 -6.94
C HIS A 178 -5.85 -29.33 -7.87
N ALA A 179 -5.18 -28.41 -8.57
CA ALA A 179 -5.81 -27.48 -9.49
C ALA A 179 -4.93 -27.27 -10.72
N GLU A 180 -5.54 -26.75 -11.77
CA GLU A 180 -4.87 -26.45 -13.03
C GLU A 180 -5.27 -25.06 -13.54
N LEU A 181 -4.28 -24.30 -14.00
CA LEU A 181 -4.49 -23.05 -14.73
C LEU A 181 -4.31 -23.30 -16.21
N THR A 182 -5.31 -22.90 -16.99
CA THR A 182 -5.31 -23.00 -18.47
C THR A 182 -5.76 -21.69 -19.09
N VAL A 183 -5.52 -21.53 -20.38
CA VAL A 183 -5.96 -20.35 -21.13
C VAL A 183 -7.39 -20.57 -21.59
N GLY A 184 -8.31 -19.70 -21.17
CA GLY A 184 -9.70 -19.70 -21.63
C GLY A 184 -9.85 -19.19 -23.06
N ALA A 185 -11.03 -19.41 -23.66
CA ALA A 185 -11.32 -18.99 -25.05
C ALA A 185 -11.17 -17.47 -25.29
N SER A 186 -11.29 -16.65 -24.24
CA SER A 186 -11.09 -15.19 -24.26
C SER A 186 -9.63 -14.75 -24.04
N GLY A 187 -8.70 -15.69 -23.86
CA GLY A 187 -7.27 -15.40 -23.66
C GLY A 187 -6.84 -15.07 -22.23
N GLY A 188 -7.72 -15.19 -21.23
CA GLY A 188 -7.38 -15.07 -19.80
C GLY A 188 -7.04 -16.42 -19.16
N LEU A 189 -6.32 -16.42 -18.04
CA LEU A 189 -6.10 -17.64 -17.25
C LEU A 189 -7.39 -18.02 -16.52
N MET A 190 -7.72 -19.31 -16.57
CA MET A 190 -8.82 -19.93 -15.85
C MET A 190 -8.28 -21.00 -14.92
N VAL A 191 -8.78 -21.04 -13.69
CA VAL A 191 -8.51 -22.11 -12.73
C VAL A 191 -9.61 -23.15 -12.80
N ARG A 192 -9.21 -24.41 -12.76
CA ARG A 192 -10.11 -25.56 -12.66
C ARG A 192 -9.62 -26.49 -11.55
N ASP A 193 -10.55 -26.96 -10.73
CA ASP A 193 -10.29 -28.03 -9.76
C ASP A 193 -10.11 -29.37 -10.49
N LEU A 194 -9.10 -30.15 -10.13
CA LEU A 194 -8.82 -31.46 -10.74
C LEU A 194 -9.32 -32.62 -9.86
N ASP A 195 -10.57 -32.53 -9.42
CA ASP A 195 -11.22 -33.47 -8.51
C ASP A 195 -10.40 -33.63 -7.21
N SER A 196 -10.05 -32.48 -6.64
CA SER A 196 -9.23 -32.46 -5.43
C SER A 196 -10.03 -32.90 -4.22
N THR A 197 -9.34 -33.56 -3.27
CA THR A 197 -9.98 -34.15 -2.09
C THR A 197 -10.69 -33.10 -1.23
N ASN A 198 -10.16 -31.88 -1.17
CA ASN A 198 -10.66 -30.81 -0.31
C ASN A 198 -11.19 -29.58 -1.07
N GLY A 199 -11.27 -29.66 -2.40
CA GLY A 199 -11.76 -28.59 -3.28
C GLY A 199 -10.79 -27.41 -3.46
N THR A 200 -10.83 -26.81 -4.64
CA THR A 200 -10.19 -25.51 -4.94
C THR A 200 -11.20 -24.39 -4.74
N PHE A 201 -10.75 -23.25 -4.20
CA PHE A 201 -11.60 -22.07 -4.00
C PHE A 201 -10.94 -20.83 -4.59
N VAL A 202 -11.75 -19.96 -5.20
CA VAL A 202 -11.35 -18.62 -5.67
C VAL A 202 -12.15 -17.61 -4.85
N ASN A 203 -11.47 -16.72 -4.12
CA ASN A 203 -12.13 -15.71 -3.27
C ASN A 203 -13.19 -16.34 -2.33
N ASP A 204 -12.84 -17.49 -1.75
CA ASP A 204 -13.67 -18.30 -0.84
C ASP A 204 -14.90 -18.98 -1.50
N GLU A 205 -15.11 -18.82 -2.80
CA GLU A 205 -16.09 -19.57 -3.58
C GLU A 205 -15.48 -20.86 -4.16
N ARG A 206 -16.18 -21.99 -4.02
CA ARG A 206 -15.68 -23.28 -4.51
C ARG A 206 -15.73 -23.35 -6.03
N VAL A 207 -14.61 -23.74 -6.65
CA VAL A 207 -14.48 -23.92 -8.10
C VAL A 207 -15.15 -25.24 -8.50
N THR A 208 -16.36 -25.18 -9.04
CA THR A 208 -17.09 -26.34 -9.59
C THR A 208 -16.96 -26.45 -11.12
N GLU A 209 -16.72 -25.33 -11.78
CA GLU A 209 -16.45 -25.19 -13.21
C GLU A 209 -15.20 -24.32 -13.40
N PRO A 210 -14.54 -24.32 -14.57
CA PRO A 210 -13.40 -23.44 -14.82
C PRO A 210 -13.76 -21.95 -14.66
N ILE A 211 -13.09 -21.24 -13.75
CA ILE A 211 -13.37 -19.82 -13.44
C ILE A 211 -12.17 -18.95 -13.87
N PRO A 212 -12.39 -17.80 -14.53
CA PRO A 212 -11.31 -16.86 -14.87
C PRO A 212 -10.70 -16.24 -13.62
N ILE A 213 -9.36 -16.18 -13.56
CA ILE A 213 -8.60 -15.58 -12.47
C ILE A 213 -8.06 -14.19 -12.86
N ARG A 214 -8.08 -13.26 -11.91
CA ARG A 214 -7.65 -11.86 -12.03
C ARG A 214 -6.54 -11.54 -11.03
N LEU A 215 -5.83 -10.44 -11.27
CA LEU A 215 -4.87 -9.89 -10.31
C LEU A 215 -5.58 -9.58 -8.98
N GLY A 216 -5.02 -10.08 -7.88
CA GLY A 216 -5.55 -9.97 -6.53
C GLY A 216 -6.43 -11.14 -6.09
N ASP A 217 -6.84 -12.05 -6.98
CA ASP A 217 -7.68 -13.19 -6.61
C ASP A 217 -6.96 -14.15 -5.66
N ARG A 218 -7.69 -14.70 -4.69
CA ARG A 218 -7.22 -15.67 -3.70
C ARG A 218 -7.56 -17.09 -4.14
N LEU A 219 -6.55 -17.89 -4.48
CA LEU A 219 -6.67 -19.31 -4.78
C LEU A 219 -6.35 -20.14 -3.54
N MET A 220 -7.35 -20.75 -2.92
CA MET A 220 -7.16 -21.66 -1.79
C MET A 220 -7.21 -23.11 -2.27
N LEU A 221 -6.19 -23.90 -1.93
CA LEU A 221 -6.13 -25.33 -2.25
C LEU A 221 -6.52 -26.16 -1.04
N GLY A 222 -7.75 -26.65 -1.01
CA GLY A 222 -8.34 -27.32 0.14
C GLY A 222 -8.81 -26.33 1.19
N GLN A 223 -9.99 -26.57 1.77
CA GLN A 223 -10.51 -25.73 2.86
C GLN A 223 -9.53 -25.70 4.05
N GLY A 224 -9.04 -24.50 4.40
CA GLY A 224 -8.00 -24.32 5.43
C GLY A 224 -6.56 -24.61 4.96
N GLY A 225 -6.37 -24.88 3.67
CA GLY A 225 -5.07 -25.10 3.04
C GLY A 225 -4.37 -23.81 2.59
N PRO A 226 -3.27 -23.91 1.82
CA PRO A 226 -2.50 -22.74 1.39
C PRO A 226 -3.35 -21.83 0.50
N VAL A 227 -3.29 -20.53 0.79
CA VAL A 227 -3.90 -19.46 -0.02
C VAL A 227 -2.83 -18.81 -0.87
N LEU A 228 -3.04 -18.78 -2.18
CA LEU A 228 -2.17 -18.21 -3.18
C LEU A 228 -2.85 -16.99 -3.82
N ILE A 229 -2.24 -15.82 -3.71
CA ILE A 229 -2.75 -14.57 -4.27
C ILE A 229 -2.15 -14.38 -5.66
N VAL A 230 -2.98 -14.07 -6.65
CA VAL A 230 -2.52 -13.77 -8.01
C VAL A 230 -1.87 -12.39 -8.06
N GLU A 231 -0.54 -12.32 -8.13
CA GLU A 231 0.22 -11.05 -8.17
C GLU A 231 0.61 -10.62 -9.57
N GLY A 232 0.65 -11.56 -10.53
CA GLY A 232 1.06 -11.29 -11.90
C GLY A 232 0.34 -12.19 -12.91
N LEU A 233 -0.17 -11.59 -13.98
CA LEU A 233 -0.77 -12.27 -15.14
C LEU A 233 -0.17 -11.67 -16.41
N GLY A 234 0.32 -12.49 -17.34
CA GLY A 234 0.88 -11.96 -18.59
C GLY A 234 1.14 -12.96 -19.71
N THR A 235 1.14 -12.46 -20.95
CA THR A 235 1.71 -13.12 -22.13
C THR A 235 3.05 -12.45 -22.44
N SER A 236 4.11 -13.23 -22.64
CA SER A 236 5.46 -12.66 -22.73
C SER A 236 5.78 -12.03 -24.10
N PRO A 237 6.50 -10.90 -24.13
CA PRO A 237 7.38 -10.50 -25.23
C PRO A 237 8.58 -11.48 -25.36
N GLN A 238 9.11 -11.63 -26.58
CA GLN A 238 10.21 -12.54 -26.91
C GLN A 238 11.52 -12.17 -26.20
N LEU A 239 12.07 -13.10 -25.40
CA LEU A 239 13.44 -13.04 -24.85
C LEU A 239 14.30 -14.13 -25.51
N GLN A 240 15.42 -13.70 -26.09
CA GLN A 240 16.38 -14.54 -26.80
C GLN A 240 17.07 -15.55 -25.87
N ALA A 241 17.30 -16.76 -26.41
CA ALA A 241 17.85 -17.91 -25.71
C ALA A 241 19.27 -17.67 -25.16
N ALA A 242 19.45 -17.92 -23.86
CA ALA A 242 20.76 -18.02 -23.22
C ALA A 242 21.53 -19.25 -23.73
N ARG A 243 22.76 -19.04 -24.18
CA ARG A 243 23.72 -20.08 -24.57
C ARG A 243 24.02 -21.02 -23.39
N ARG A 244 23.78 -22.32 -23.59
CA ARG A 244 24.25 -23.41 -22.72
C ARG A 244 25.79 -23.47 -22.74
N GLN A 245 26.43 -23.42 -21.57
CA GLN A 245 27.82 -23.88 -21.40
C GLN A 245 27.85 -25.27 -20.74
N ALA A 246 28.80 -26.08 -21.20
CA ALA A 246 28.91 -27.51 -20.96
C ALA A 246 29.44 -27.88 -19.57
N ARG A 247 28.98 -29.03 -19.06
CA ARG A 247 29.48 -29.69 -17.85
C ARG A 247 30.74 -30.50 -18.15
N PRO A 248 31.75 -30.53 -17.26
CA PRO A 248 32.70 -31.62 -17.17
C PRO A 248 32.32 -32.60 -16.05
N GLY A 249 32.47 -33.90 -16.36
CA GLY A 249 32.15 -35.03 -15.50
C GLY A 249 33.22 -35.40 -14.45
N PRO A 250 33.00 -36.50 -13.71
CA PRO A 250 33.58 -36.75 -12.40
C PRO A 250 34.88 -37.55 -12.48
N ARG A 251 35.92 -37.14 -11.75
CA ARG A 251 37.03 -38.03 -11.38
C ARG A 251 37.50 -37.82 -9.94
N THR A 252 37.23 -38.88 -9.16
CA THR A 252 38.13 -39.56 -8.21
C THR A 252 38.50 -38.84 -6.91
N LEU A 253 37.63 -39.06 -5.93
CA LEU A 253 37.63 -38.71 -4.51
C LEU A 253 38.61 -39.50 -3.61
N ARG A 254 39.79 -39.98 -4.07
CA ARG A 254 40.54 -40.95 -3.23
C ARG A 254 42.06 -40.84 -3.13
N ALA A 255 42.68 -39.70 -3.49
CA ALA A 255 44.15 -39.60 -3.43
C ALA A 255 44.75 -38.32 -2.83
N MET A 256 43.99 -37.43 -2.18
CA MET A 256 44.56 -36.17 -1.64
C MET A 256 44.04 -35.79 -0.24
N ILE A 257 43.95 -36.74 0.68
CA ILE A 257 43.60 -36.46 2.10
C ILE A 257 44.72 -37.00 3.00
N GLY A 258 45.78 -36.21 3.17
CA GLY A 258 46.84 -36.56 4.12
C GLY A 258 47.73 -35.37 4.51
N GLU A 259 48.31 -34.67 3.53
CA GLU A 259 49.38 -33.70 3.84
C GLU A 259 49.10 -32.24 3.40
N ALA A 260 47.99 -31.97 2.71
CA ALA A 260 47.63 -30.61 2.27
C ALA A 260 47.00 -29.72 3.38
N ILE A 261 46.50 -30.31 4.46
CA ILE A 261 45.64 -29.62 5.44
C ILE A 261 46.43 -28.68 6.37
N ALA A 262 47.70 -28.97 6.67
CA ALA A 262 48.51 -28.15 7.58
C ALA A 262 49.12 -26.89 6.93
N LYS A 263 49.42 -26.93 5.62
CA LYS A 263 50.03 -25.82 4.87
C LYS A 263 48.99 -24.83 4.34
N ALA A 264 47.78 -25.31 4.02
CA ALA A 264 46.65 -24.48 3.60
C ALA A 264 46.13 -23.57 4.72
N LYS A 265 46.06 -24.05 5.98
CA LYS A 265 45.57 -23.25 7.12
C LYS A 265 46.37 -21.97 7.38
N ARG A 266 47.70 -22.01 7.26
CA ARG A 266 48.56 -20.82 7.50
C ARG A 266 48.51 -19.81 6.36
N ARG A 267 48.44 -20.27 5.09
CA ARG A 267 48.28 -19.37 3.94
C ARG A 267 46.88 -18.76 3.87
N LEU A 268 45.85 -19.53 4.23
CA LEU A 268 44.47 -19.06 4.29
C LEU A 268 44.28 -18.02 5.40
N ALA A 269 44.86 -18.22 6.59
CA ALA A 269 44.78 -17.23 7.67
C ALA A 269 45.46 -15.89 7.30
N ALA A 270 46.64 -15.93 6.67
CA ALA A 270 47.31 -14.73 6.20
C ALA A 270 46.57 -14.03 5.05
N PHE A 271 46.01 -14.80 4.12
CA PHE A 271 45.21 -14.27 3.02
C PHE A 271 43.89 -13.68 3.50
N VAL A 272 43.22 -14.32 4.47
CA VAL A 272 41.99 -13.82 5.10
C VAL A 272 42.28 -12.56 5.91
N ALA A 273 43.38 -12.51 6.67
CA ALA A 273 43.78 -11.29 7.38
C ALA A 273 44.08 -10.13 6.42
N LEU A 274 44.79 -10.39 5.32
CA LEU A 274 45.07 -9.39 4.29
C LEU A 274 43.78 -8.96 3.56
N LEU A 275 42.89 -9.91 3.25
CA LEU A 275 41.60 -9.64 2.62
C LEU A 275 40.69 -8.82 3.55
N ILE A 276 40.68 -9.11 4.86
CA ILE A 276 39.95 -8.33 5.87
C ILE A 276 40.56 -6.93 5.99
N LEU A 277 41.88 -6.77 5.90
CA LEU A 277 42.53 -5.46 5.91
C LEU A 277 42.22 -4.65 4.65
N VAL A 278 42.26 -5.27 3.47
CA VAL A 278 41.96 -4.60 2.19
C VAL A 278 40.47 -4.31 2.07
N LEU A 279 39.59 -5.23 2.45
CA LEU A 279 38.15 -5.00 2.52
C LEU A 279 37.81 -3.99 3.61
N GLY A 280 38.48 -4.03 4.77
CA GLY A 280 38.30 -3.08 5.85
C GLY A 280 38.73 -1.67 5.45
N ALA A 281 39.89 -1.54 4.80
CA ALA A 281 40.36 -0.27 4.24
C ALA A 281 39.49 0.21 3.06
N GLY A 282 38.98 -0.71 2.24
CA GLY A 282 38.05 -0.41 1.15
C GLY A 282 36.68 0.04 1.66
N VAL A 283 36.12 -0.67 2.64
CA VAL A 283 34.86 -0.30 3.32
C VAL A 283 35.04 0.99 4.10
N TYR A 284 36.18 1.20 4.76
CA TYR A 284 36.48 2.46 5.45
C TYR A 284 36.69 3.60 4.45
N GLY A 285 37.36 3.38 3.33
CA GLY A 285 37.53 4.36 2.26
C GLY A 285 36.20 4.73 1.59
N VAL A 286 35.34 3.75 1.33
CA VAL A 286 33.98 3.95 0.81
C VAL A 286 33.09 4.63 1.87
N TYR A 287 33.20 4.25 3.14
CA TYR A 287 32.52 4.93 4.25
C TYR A 287 33.00 6.38 4.40
N TRP A 288 34.29 6.64 4.24
CA TRP A 288 34.89 7.98 4.32
C TRP A 288 34.48 8.85 3.12
N LEU A 289 34.42 8.26 1.92
CA LEU A 289 33.97 8.95 0.70
C LEU A 289 32.46 9.24 0.73
N LEU A 290 31.64 8.26 1.15
CA LEU A 290 30.19 8.42 1.32
C LEU A 290 29.84 9.34 2.48
N SER A 291 30.60 9.34 3.59
CA SER A 291 30.38 10.28 4.70
C SER A 291 30.80 11.71 4.35
N GLY A 292 31.76 11.90 3.45
CA GLY A 292 32.10 13.20 2.87
C GLY A 292 30.95 13.82 2.07
N GLU A 293 30.33 13.04 1.17
CA GLU A 293 29.18 13.50 0.37
C GLU A 293 27.89 13.67 1.20
N VAL A 294 27.65 12.79 2.17
CA VAL A 294 26.50 12.89 3.11
C VAL A 294 26.61 14.13 4.00
N GLN A 295 27.80 14.50 4.45
CA GLN A 295 28.00 15.73 5.23
C GLN A 295 27.83 17.01 4.40
N GLN A 296 28.17 17.00 3.11
CA GLN A 296 27.93 18.13 2.21
C GLN A 296 26.42 18.31 1.92
N THR A 297 25.69 17.22 1.64
CA THR A 297 24.23 17.27 1.46
C THR A 297 23.47 17.58 2.76
N GLU A 298 23.96 17.15 3.93
CA GLU A 298 23.37 17.53 5.22
C GLU A 298 23.59 19.02 5.56
N ARG A 299 24.73 19.60 5.16
CA ARG A 299 24.98 21.04 5.30
C ARG A 299 24.07 21.86 4.39
N GLU A 300 23.85 21.42 3.15
CA GLU A 300 22.90 22.04 2.19
C GLU A 300 21.42 21.89 2.63
N ARG A 301 21.10 20.86 3.42
CA ARG A 301 19.76 20.67 4.00
C ARG A 301 19.51 21.55 5.21
N ARG A 302 20.43 21.60 6.19
CA ARG A 302 20.27 22.50 7.35
C ARG A 302 20.13 23.96 6.93
N THR A 303 20.74 24.33 5.80
CA THR A 303 20.65 25.69 5.27
C THR A 303 19.26 26.13 4.83
N ALA A 304 18.28 25.27 4.49
CA ALA A 304 17.00 25.78 3.94
C ALA A 304 16.18 26.60 4.97
N GLY A 305 16.06 26.10 6.21
CA GLY A 305 15.38 26.83 7.30
C GLY A 305 16.18 28.02 7.82
N ASP A 306 17.51 27.89 7.87
CA ASP A 306 18.41 28.98 8.26
C ASP A 306 18.49 30.07 7.18
N SER A 307 18.34 29.70 5.91
CA SER A 307 18.30 30.62 4.77
C SER A 307 17.00 31.41 4.75
N ALA A 308 15.85 30.80 5.05
CA ALA A 308 14.58 31.54 5.15
C ALA A 308 14.60 32.57 6.29
N ARG A 309 15.20 32.21 7.43
CA ARG A 309 15.42 33.13 8.56
C ARG A 309 16.41 34.24 8.19
N ALA A 310 17.53 33.88 7.56
CA ALA A 310 18.53 34.83 7.09
C ALA A 310 17.97 35.79 6.02
N GLU A 311 17.13 35.31 5.11
CA GLU A 311 16.43 36.11 4.10
C GLU A 311 15.48 37.11 4.78
N THR A 312 14.69 36.65 5.75
CA THR A 312 13.79 37.51 6.53
C THR A 312 14.57 38.61 7.25
N GLU A 313 15.68 38.25 7.90
CA GLU A 313 16.51 39.21 8.64
C GLU A 313 17.23 40.18 7.70
N ARG A 314 17.71 39.70 6.56
CA ARG A 314 18.27 40.54 5.49
C ARG A 314 17.25 41.55 4.98
N LEU A 315 16.02 41.11 4.68
CA LEU A 315 14.95 42.02 4.22
C LEU A 315 14.54 43.03 5.29
N ARG A 316 14.58 42.67 6.58
CA ARG A 316 14.39 43.64 7.69
C ARG A 316 15.49 44.69 7.70
N GLN A 317 16.75 44.28 7.55
CA GLN A 317 17.89 45.20 7.52
C GLN A 317 17.82 46.12 6.29
N GLU A 318 17.55 45.58 5.10
CA GLU A 318 17.39 46.36 3.86
C GLU A 318 16.23 47.36 3.96
N LEU A 319 15.09 46.96 4.53
CA LEU A 319 13.96 47.86 4.77
C LEU A 319 14.28 48.96 5.79
N ALA A 320 15.03 48.64 6.85
CA ALA A 320 15.48 49.61 7.84
C ALA A 320 16.46 50.63 7.22
N ALA A 321 17.43 50.16 6.43
CA ALA A 321 18.34 51.01 5.67
C ALA A 321 17.61 51.92 4.68
N ALA A 322 16.69 51.38 3.88
CA ALA A 322 15.92 52.16 2.90
C ALA A 322 15.08 53.27 3.55
N ARG A 323 14.54 53.03 4.75
CA ARG A 323 13.83 54.07 5.54
C ARG A 323 14.80 55.12 6.08
N ALA A 324 15.97 54.71 6.57
CA ALA A 324 16.98 55.61 7.10
C ALA A 324 17.56 56.56 6.03
N THR A 325 17.70 56.10 4.79
CA THR A 325 18.21 56.90 3.66
C THR A 325 17.12 57.67 2.89
N ALA A 326 15.88 57.72 3.39
CA ALA A 326 14.73 58.35 2.72
C ALA A 326 14.54 57.88 1.25
N ALA A 327 14.69 56.57 1.01
CA ALA A 327 14.53 55.99 -0.31
C ALA A 327 13.10 56.20 -0.89
N PRO A 328 12.92 56.10 -2.23
CA PRO A 328 11.60 56.27 -2.86
C PRO A 328 10.53 55.36 -2.26
N ALA A 329 9.31 55.89 -2.10
CA ALA A 329 8.19 55.18 -1.46
C ALA A 329 7.87 53.82 -2.12
N ALA A 330 8.02 53.71 -3.44
CA ALA A 330 7.81 52.46 -4.18
C ALA A 330 8.78 51.34 -3.76
N LEU A 331 10.05 51.67 -3.49
CA LEU A 331 11.04 50.68 -3.04
C LEU A 331 10.74 50.22 -1.61
N VAL A 332 10.39 51.16 -0.73
CA VAL A 332 10.02 50.84 0.67
C VAL A 332 8.79 49.94 0.72
N GLU A 333 7.79 50.19 -0.12
CA GLU A 333 6.58 49.36 -0.16
C GLU A 333 6.85 47.98 -0.77
N SER A 334 7.72 47.88 -1.78
CA SER A 334 8.20 46.60 -2.32
C SER A 334 8.93 45.76 -1.27
N LEU A 335 9.90 46.36 -0.55
CA LEU A 335 10.62 45.68 0.53
C LEU A 335 9.69 45.26 1.69
N ARG A 336 8.69 46.08 2.03
CA ARG A 336 7.64 45.70 2.98
C ARG A 336 6.85 44.48 2.50
N ALA A 337 6.46 44.44 1.23
CA ALA A 337 5.74 43.31 0.66
C ALA A 337 6.59 42.03 0.66
N GLN A 338 7.86 42.14 0.27
CA GLN A 338 8.80 41.02 0.29
C GLN A 338 9.04 40.51 1.71
N LEU A 339 9.25 41.41 2.68
CA LEU A 339 9.42 41.04 4.08
C LEU A 339 8.18 40.33 4.63
N ARG A 340 6.97 40.88 4.40
CA ARG A 340 5.72 40.22 4.79
C ARG A 340 5.62 38.80 4.22
N SER A 341 5.98 38.62 2.95
CA SER A 341 6.01 37.29 2.31
C SER A 341 7.04 36.36 2.95
N ALA A 342 8.25 36.85 3.25
CA ALA A 342 9.31 36.07 3.90
C ALA A 342 8.94 35.67 5.35
N GLU A 343 8.30 36.57 6.09
CA GLU A 343 7.82 36.30 7.45
C GLU A 343 6.72 35.23 7.47
N VAL A 344 5.76 35.31 6.54
CA VAL A 344 4.72 34.28 6.36
C VAL A 344 5.36 32.93 6.02
N ARG A 345 6.26 32.87 5.03
CA ARG A 345 6.99 31.64 4.66
C ARG A 345 7.73 31.03 5.85
N THR A 346 8.41 31.85 6.65
CA THR A 346 9.17 31.40 7.82
C THR A 346 8.26 30.87 8.92
N ALA A 347 7.12 31.51 9.15
CA ALA A 347 6.11 31.07 10.12
C ALA A 347 5.48 29.72 9.70
N GLU A 348 5.15 29.56 8.41
CA GLU A 348 4.63 28.32 7.83
C GLU A 348 5.62 27.16 8.00
N LEU A 349 6.89 27.37 7.65
CA LEU A 349 7.97 26.38 7.84
C LEU A 349 8.14 25.99 9.31
N ARG A 350 7.98 26.93 10.24
CA ARG A 350 8.08 26.62 11.68
C ARG A 350 6.89 25.78 12.15
N ALA A 351 5.67 26.17 11.80
CA ALA A 351 4.46 25.44 12.14
C ALA A 351 4.48 24.01 11.55
N ALA A 352 5.05 23.84 10.36
CA ALA A 352 5.27 22.55 9.73
C ALA A 352 6.20 21.64 10.52
N LEU A 353 7.34 22.17 10.94
CA LEU A 353 8.30 21.43 11.74
C LEU A 353 7.68 21.00 13.08
N GLU A 354 6.99 21.91 13.76
CA GLU A 354 6.31 21.63 15.03
C GLU A 354 5.26 20.51 14.86
N ARG A 355 4.48 20.53 13.77
CA ARG A 355 3.53 19.45 13.42
C ARG A 355 4.22 18.12 13.15
N ALA A 356 5.29 18.12 12.35
CA ALA A 356 6.03 16.91 12.02
C ALA A 356 6.67 16.29 13.27
N GLN A 357 7.24 17.13 14.15
CA GLN A 357 7.79 16.71 15.44
C GLN A 357 6.71 16.15 16.36
N ALA A 358 5.54 16.78 16.44
CA ALA A 358 4.41 16.29 17.22
C ALA A 358 3.86 14.95 16.70
N ALA A 359 3.74 14.79 15.37
CA ALA A 359 3.32 13.53 14.77
C ALA A 359 4.33 12.41 15.04
N LEU A 360 5.63 12.70 14.88
CA LEU A 360 6.71 11.75 15.16
C LEU A 360 6.75 11.37 16.64
N SER A 361 6.60 12.32 17.56
CA SER A 361 6.64 12.05 19.00
C SER A 361 5.47 11.17 19.43
N SER A 362 4.27 11.45 18.94
CA SER A 362 3.07 10.61 19.15
C SER A 362 3.29 9.19 18.61
N GLN A 363 3.83 9.07 17.39
CA GLN A 363 4.10 7.78 16.79
C GLN A 363 5.15 6.99 17.58
N LEU A 364 6.22 7.65 18.04
CA LEU A 364 7.26 7.04 18.85
C LEU A 364 6.73 6.57 20.20
N GLN A 365 5.86 7.36 20.85
CA GLN A 365 5.20 6.95 22.09
C GLN A 365 4.31 5.71 21.87
N ALA A 366 3.49 5.70 20.83
CA ALA A 366 2.67 4.53 20.47
C ALA A 366 3.53 3.30 20.11
N GLY A 367 4.70 3.52 19.51
CA GLY A 367 5.69 2.47 19.26
C GLY A 367 6.30 1.90 20.54
N GLU A 368 6.69 2.76 21.49
CA GLU A 368 7.21 2.36 22.79
C GLU A 368 6.19 1.58 23.62
N GLN A 369 4.92 2.00 23.62
CA GLN A 369 3.87 1.25 24.31
C GLN A 369 3.69 -0.16 23.73
N ARG A 370 3.71 -0.29 22.40
CA ARG A 370 3.68 -1.60 21.73
C ARG A 370 4.92 -2.44 22.06
N ARG A 371 6.09 -1.81 22.15
CA ARG A 371 7.34 -2.47 22.50
C ARG A 371 7.30 -3.03 23.92
N LEU A 372 6.83 -2.24 24.88
CA LEU A 372 6.65 -2.68 26.27
C LEU A 372 5.62 -3.81 26.37
N ALA A 373 4.48 -3.71 25.68
CA ALA A 373 3.48 -4.77 25.65
C ALA A 373 4.04 -6.08 25.06
N ALA A 374 4.81 -6.00 23.97
CA ALA A 374 5.47 -7.16 23.37
C ALA A 374 6.51 -7.80 24.31
N GLN A 375 7.28 -6.99 25.05
CA GLN A 375 8.23 -7.49 26.05
C GLN A 375 7.53 -8.23 27.20
N THR A 376 6.43 -7.68 27.71
CA THR A 376 5.62 -8.34 28.74
C THR A 376 5.05 -9.67 28.23
N GLU A 377 4.60 -9.72 26.98
CA GLU A 377 4.06 -10.94 26.37
C GLU A 377 5.14 -12.01 26.16
N VAL A 378 6.34 -11.63 25.72
CA VAL A 378 7.49 -12.56 25.65
C VAL A 378 7.80 -13.13 27.02
N GLN A 379 7.78 -12.30 28.08
CA GLN A 379 8.04 -12.77 29.43
C GLN A 379 6.95 -13.74 29.89
N ARG A 380 5.68 -13.43 29.64
CA ARG A 380 4.54 -14.31 29.94
C ARG A 380 4.71 -15.69 29.28
N LEU A 381 5.05 -15.71 27.99
CA LEU A 381 5.25 -16.96 27.24
C LEU A 381 6.46 -17.77 27.74
N ARG A 382 7.53 -17.10 28.18
CA ARG A 382 8.69 -17.76 28.80
C ARG A 382 8.34 -18.40 30.13
N ASP A 383 7.57 -17.70 30.97
CA ASP A 383 7.13 -18.21 32.26
C ASP A 383 6.18 -19.42 32.07
N GLU A 384 5.29 -19.37 31.08
CA GLU A 384 4.42 -20.49 30.69
C GLU A 384 5.21 -21.70 30.18
N LEU A 385 6.23 -21.47 29.36
CA LEU A 385 7.12 -22.54 28.90
C LEU A 385 7.87 -23.18 30.07
N ALA A 386 8.41 -22.39 31.00
CA ALA A 386 9.10 -22.89 32.18
C ALA A 386 8.16 -23.70 33.10
N ALA A 387 6.93 -23.22 33.31
CA ALA A 387 5.93 -23.93 34.09
C ALA A 387 5.45 -25.22 33.39
N ALA A 388 5.34 -25.21 32.07
CA ALA A 388 5.05 -26.40 31.27
C ALA A 388 6.17 -27.43 31.42
N GLU A 389 7.44 -27.06 31.25
CA GLU A 389 8.58 -27.99 31.39
C GLU A 389 8.64 -28.67 32.77
N GLN A 390 8.09 -28.05 33.83
CA GLN A 390 8.04 -28.63 35.18
C GLN A 390 6.86 -29.59 35.43
N ARG A 391 5.78 -29.55 34.63
CA ARG A 391 4.51 -30.27 34.89
C ARG A 391 4.30 -31.54 34.06
N GLU A 392 5.33 -32.04 33.38
CA GLU A 392 5.29 -33.18 32.44
C GLU A 392 4.13 -33.15 31.39
N PRO A 393 3.87 -32.03 30.69
CA PRO A 393 2.90 -31.96 29.60
C PRO A 393 3.41 -32.70 28.36
N SER A 394 2.52 -32.91 27.39
CA SER A 394 2.89 -33.52 26.11
C SER A 394 4.02 -32.74 25.42
N GLN A 395 4.99 -33.44 24.80
CA GLN A 395 6.09 -32.83 24.04
C GLN A 395 5.59 -31.82 22.99
N ALA A 396 4.44 -32.10 22.37
CA ALA A 396 3.81 -31.20 21.40
C ALA A 396 3.46 -29.81 21.99
N THR A 397 3.06 -29.75 23.27
CA THR A 397 2.75 -28.50 23.97
C THR A 397 4.02 -27.67 24.21
N ILE A 398 5.09 -28.33 24.68
CA ILE A 398 6.39 -27.68 24.91
C ILE A 398 6.94 -27.12 23.59
N ASP A 399 6.89 -27.91 22.52
CA ASP A 399 7.34 -27.47 21.19
C ASP A 399 6.51 -26.29 20.66
N SER A 400 5.20 -26.29 20.90
CA SER A 400 4.33 -25.17 20.53
C SER A 400 4.69 -23.89 21.29
N LEU A 401 4.89 -23.98 22.61
CA LEU A 401 5.28 -22.83 23.45
C LEU A 401 6.67 -22.32 23.07
N ARG A 402 7.64 -23.19 22.81
CA ARG A 402 8.96 -22.80 22.30
C ARG A 402 8.87 -22.02 20.99
N ARG A 403 8.08 -22.51 20.03
CA ARG A 403 7.85 -21.78 18.76
C ARG A 403 7.20 -20.42 19.00
N ALA A 404 6.22 -20.33 19.91
CA ALA A 404 5.57 -19.08 20.25
C ALA A 404 6.54 -18.07 20.88
N VAL A 405 7.39 -18.51 21.82
CA VAL A 405 8.44 -17.66 22.43
C VAL A 405 9.41 -17.14 21.37
N ILE A 406 9.94 -18.02 20.51
CA ILE A 406 10.88 -17.61 19.46
C ILE A 406 10.23 -16.59 18.51
N ALA A 407 8.97 -16.81 18.11
CA ALA A 407 8.25 -15.88 17.24
C ALA A 407 8.03 -14.52 17.92
N ALA A 408 7.62 -14.51 19.19
CA ALA A 408 7.41 -13.29 19.97
C ALA A 408 8.71 -12.50 20.21
N GLU A 409 9.83 -13.21 20.44
CA GLU A 409 11.16 -12.61 20.56
C GLU A 409 11.61 -11.96 19.26
N GLN A 410 11.45 -12.65 18.12
CA GLN A 410 11.76 -12.11 16.80
C GLN A 410 10.91 -10.87 16.49
N GLN A 411 9.62 -10.91 16.79
CA GLN A 411 8.72 -9.77 16.65
C GLN A 411 9.19 -8.58 17.49
N THR A 412 9.56 -8.80 18.75
CA THR A 412 10.07 -7.75 19.64
C THR A 412 11.38 -7.15 19.11
N GLN A 413 12.32 -7.98 18.66
CA GLN A 413 13.59 -7.53 18.08
C GLN A 413 13.39 -6.68 16.82
N SER A 414 12.46 -7.09 15.94
CA SER A 414 12.14 -6.32 14.73
C SER A 414 11.52 -4.96 15.05
N LEU A 415 10.64 -4.90 16.05
CA LEU A 415 10.05 -3.64 16.53
C LEU A 415 11.11 -2.72 17.14
N ASP A 416 12.04 -3.27 17.92
CA ASP A 416 13.16 -2.52 18.50
C ASP A 416 14.06 -1.92 17.41
N ALA A 417 14.40 -2.72 16.40
CA ALA A 417 15.21 -2.29 15.26
C ALA A 417 14.51 -1.15 14.48
N LYS A 418 13.21 -1.30 14.22
CA LYS A 418 12.37 -0.27 13.59
C LYS A 418 12.39 1.04 14.37
N MET A 419 12.15 0.98 15.69
CA MET A 419 12.11 2.16 16.55
C MET A 419 13.46 2.88 16.59
N ARG A 420 14.57 2.12 16.60
CA ARG A 420 15.92 2.68 16.54
C ARG A 420 16.19 3.38 15.22
N ALA A 421 15.82 2.76 14.10
CA ALA A 421 15.99 3.33 12.76
C ALA A 421 15.23 4.66 12.61
N ILE A 422 13.99 4.71 13.11
CA ILE A 422 13.17 5.92 13.06
C ILE A 422 13.78 7.04 13.91
N ARG A 423 14.23 6.74 15.13
CA ARG A 423 14.84 7.74 16.04
C ARG A 423 16.16 8.32 15.54
N ALA A 424 16.90 7.53 14.76
CA ALA A 424 18.19 7.96 14.21
C ALA A 424 18.04 8.96 13.04
N THR A 425 16.82 9.17 12.54
CA THR A 425 16.56 9.97 11.34
C THR A 425 15.79 11.24 11.69
N ASP A 426 16.24 12.39 11.18
CA ASP A 426 15.55 13.68 11.35
C ASP A 426 14.44 13.87 10.31
N PHE A 427 13.36 13.09 10.47
CA PHE A 427 12.19 13.20 9.62
C PHE A 427 11.47 14.55 9.75
N GLY A 428 11.63 15.25 10.88
CA GLY A 428 11.06 16.59 11.07
C GLY A 428 11.59 17.58 10.04
N THR A 429 12.90 17.58 9.82
CA THR A 429 13.54 18.42 8.80
C THR A 429 13.14 18.02 7.38
N ILE A 430 13.08 16.71 7.07
CA ILE A 430 12.62 16.22 5.76
C ILE A 430 11.19 16.72 5.46
N ALA A 431 10.30 16.61 6.45
CA ALA A 431 8.93 17.08 6.32
C ALA A 431 8.86 18.59 6.11
N GLN A 432 9.56 19.37 6.94
CA GLN A 432 9.59 20.83 6.84
C GLN A 432 10.01 21.31 5.44
N GLN A 433 11.03 20.69 4.85
CA GLN A 433 11.58 21.08 3.55
C GLN A 433 10.70 20.64 2.37
N SER A 434 10.07 19.48 2.50
CA SER A 434 9.40 18.84 1.38
C SER A 434 7.92 19.19 1.29
N GLN A 435 7.28 19.52 2.41
CA GLN A 435 5.82 19.68 2.46
C GLN A 435 5.27 20.76 1.52
N GLY A 436 6.01 21.84 1.26
CA GLY A 436 5.58 22.93 0.37
C GLY A 436 5.45 22.51 -1.09
N ALA A 437 6.06 21.38 -1.47
CA ALA A 437 5.93 20.76 -2.78
C ALA A 437 4.85 19.67 -2.84
N VAL A 438 4.17 19.38 -1.73
CA VAL A 438 3.10 18.37 -1.64
C VAL A 438 1.74 19.06 -1.69
N GLY A 439 0.82 18.53 -2.50
CA GLY A 439 -0.50 19.09 -2.73
C GLY A 439 -1.63 18.08 -2.51
N LEU A 440 -2.75 18.57 -2.01
CA LEU A 440 -4.02 17.86 -1.98
C LEU A 440 -4.65 17.97 -3.37
N LEU A 441 -4.97 16.82 -3.98
CA LEU A 441 -5.76 16.74 -5.19
C LEU A 441 -7.23 16.60 -4.80
N THR A 442 -8.08 17.39 -5.44
CA THR A 442 -9.52 17.20 -5.46
C THR A 442 -9.95 17.02 -6.90
N VAL A 443 -10.39 15.80 -7.22
CA VAL A 443 -10.71 15.35 -8.58
C VAL A 443 -12.21 15.14 -8.69
N SER A 444 -12.84 15.66 -9.73
CA SER A 444 -14.27 15.48 -9.97
C SER A 444 -14.55 14.52 -11.13
N PHE A 445 -15.49 13.60 -10.94
CA PHE A 445 -16.09 12.75 -11.97
C PHE A 445 -17.61 12.91 -11.89
N GLY A 446 -18.19 13.68 -12.79
CA GLY A 446 -19.60 14.08 -12.74
C GLY A 446 -19.94 14.80 -11.44
N ARG A 447 -20.72 14.14 -10.57
CA ARG A 447 -21.12 14.67 -9.26
C ARG A 447 -20.23 14.18 -8.12
N ASP A 448 -19.34 13.23 -8.38
CA ASP A 448 -18.48 12.61 -7.38
C ASP A 448 -17.14 13.33 -7.27
N TYR A 449 -16.60 13.36 -6.06
CA TYR A 449 -15.33 13.99 -5.75
C TYR A 449 -14.42 13.02 -5.02
N TYR A 450 -13.20 12.89 -5.52
CA TYR A 450 -12.15 12.06 -4.95
C TYR A 450 -11.01 12.95 -4.48
N ASN A 451 -10.39 12.54 -3.38
CA ASN A 451 -9.22 13.23 -2.86
C ASN A 451 -8.02 12.31 -2.82
N GLY A 452 -6.87 12.86 -3.19
CA GLY A 452 -5.59 12.19 -3.11
C GLY A 452 -4.49 13.18 -2.79
N THR A 453 -3.27 12.69 -2.75
CA THR A 453 -2.06 13.47 -2.60
C THR A 453 -1.26 13.41 -3.90
N GLY A 454 -0.44 14.41 -4.14
CA GLY A 454 0.67 14.29 -5.08
C GLY A 454 1.72 15.34 -4.77
N PHE A 455 2.77 15.35 -5.56
CA PHE A 455 3.93 16.20 -5.29
C PHE A 455 4.55 16.75 -6.56
N VAL A 456 5.00 18.00 -6.48
CA VAL A 456 5.56 18.75 -7.59
C VAL A 456 7.02 18.35 -7.78
N ILE A 457 7.41 18.06 -9.02
CA ILE A 457 8.75 17.60 -9.43
C ILE A 457 9.50 18.62 -10.29
N SER A 458 8.90 19.79 -10.55
CA SER A 458 9.53 20.87 -11.33
C SER A 458 8.99 22.25 -10.94
N ALA A 459 9.82 23.28 -11.09
CA ALA A 459 9.45 24.66 -10.75
C ALA A 459 8.23 25.18 -11.51
N ASP A 460 7.98 24.67 -12.72
CA ASP A 460 6.86 25.07 -13.57
C ASP A 460 5.59 24.22 -13.35
N GLY A 461 5.60 23.27 -12.41
CA GLY A 461 4.37 22.62 -11.93
C GLY A 461 4.03 21.26 -12.54
N TYR A 462 5.00 20.51 -13.06
CA TYR A 462 4.81 19.07 -13.24
C TYR A 462 4.73 18.37 -11.88
N MET A 463 3.78 17.44 -11.76
CA MET A 463 3.42 16.79 -10.51
C MET A 463 3.18 15.30 -10.73
N LEU A 464 3.50 14.48 -9.72
CA LEU A 464 3.22 13.04 -9.72
C LEU A 464 2.12 12.69 -8.72
N THR A 465 1.30 11.72 -9.07
CA THR A 465 0.27 11.09 -8.22
C THR A 465 -0.01 9.67 -8.72
N ASN A 466 -0.98 8.97 -8.14
CA ASN A 466 -1.44 7.68 -8.67
C ASN A 466 -2.45 7.84 -9.81
N TRP A 467 -2.51 6.83 -10.67
CA TRP A 467 -3.53 6.78 -11.74
C TRP A 467 -4.94 6.71 -11.15
N HIS A 468 -5.17 5.87 -10.14
CA HIS A 468 -6.49 5.69 -9.53
C HIS A 468 -7.03 6.94 -8.82
N VAL A 469 -6.18 7.96 -8.57
CA VAL A 469 -6.63 9.25 -8.03
C VAL A 469 -7.29 10.09 -9.12
N VAL A 470 -6.87 9.92 -10.38
CA VAL A 470 -7.26 10.78 -11.51
C VAL A 470 -8.03 10.04 -12.60
N ALA A 471 -8.26 8.73 -12.46
CA ALA A 471 -9.08 7.93 -13.36
C ALA A 471 -9.62 6.68 -12.65
N ASP A 472 -10.71 6.10 -13.16
CA ASP A 472 -11.25 4.82 -12.70
C ASP A 472 -11.73 3.95 -13.91
N SER A 473 -12.37 2.80 -13.63
CA SER A 473 -12.86 1.89 -14.67
C SER A 473 -14.12 2.37 -15.40
N GLN A 474 -14.86 3.32 -14.83
CA GLN A 474 -16.08 3.92 -15.38
C GLN A 474 -15.78 5.25 -16.09
N HIS A 475 -14.71 5.94 -15.70
CA HIS A 475 -14.30 7.25 -16.16
C HIS A 475 -12.84 7.22 -16.64
N ALA A 476 -12.67 7.24 -17.96
CA ALA A 476 -11.34 7.25 -18.57
C ALA A 476 -10.54 8.55 -18.29
N ARG A 477 -11.22 9.66 -17.92
CA ARG A 477 -10.62 10.97 -17.60
C ARG A 477 -11.47 11.72 -16.57
N PRO A 478 -10.87 12.59 -15.73
CA PRO A 478 -11.61 13.43 -14.79
C PRO A 478 -12.15 14.69 -15.47
N ASP A 479 -13.25 15.24 -14.95
CA ASP A 479 -13.81 16.51 -15.43
C ASP A 479 -12.93 17.69 -15.02
N THR A 480 -12.42 17.66 -13.79
CA THR A 480 -11.56 18.71 -13.26
C THR A 480 -10.63 18.17 -12.19
N ILE A 481 -9.39 18.67 -12.17
CA ILE A 481 -8.43 18.42 -11.10
C ILE A 481 -8.05 19.75 -10.47
N TRP A 482 -8.31 19.88 -9.18
CA TRP A 482 -7.85 20.99 -8.34
C TRP A 482 -6.69 20.52 -7.47
N VAL A 483 -5.64 21.33 -7.40
CA VAL A 483 -4.49 21.09 -6.54
C VAL A 483 -4.37 22.23 -5.54
N THR A 484 -4.46 21.92 -4.26
CA THR A 484 -4.21 22.86 -3.16
C THR A 484 -2.90 22.47 -2.49
N MET A 485 -1.89 23.32 -2.61
CA MET A 485 -0.57 23.06 -2.00
C MET A 485 -0.66 23.12 -0.48
N ALA A 486 0.21 22.38 0.22
CA ALA A 486 0.30 22.43 1.67
C ALA A 486 0.50 23.87 2.18
N ASP A 487 -0.20 24.19 3.28
CA ASP A 487 -0.22 25.51 3.90
C ASP A 487 -0.65 26.66 2.98
N GLN A 488 -1.27 26.35 1.82
CA GLN A 488 -1.91 27.33 0.94
C GLN A 488 -3.43 27.14 0.95
N ALA A 489 -4.16 28.25 0.77
CA ALA A 489 -5.61 28.24 0.60
C ALA A 489 -6.03 28.25 -0.88
N GLN A 490 -5.13 28.60 -1.79
CA GLN A 490 -5.46 28.74 -3.22
C GLN A 490 -5.32 27.41 -3.96
N ALA A 491 -6.44 26.91 -4.48
CA ALA A 491 -6.48 25.79 -5.40
C ALA A 491 -6.09 26.23 -6.82
N ARG A 492 -5.37 25.37 -7.55
CA ARG A 492 -4.97 25.57 -8.95
C ARG A 492 -5.48 24.43 -9.82
N LEU A 493 -5.83 24.74 -11.07
CA LEU A 493 -6.22 23.72 -12.04
C LEU A 493 -5.00 22.91 -12.49
N ALA A 494 -5.20 21.62 -12.65
CA ALA A 494 -4.21 20.73 -13.25
C ALA A 494 -4.82 19.87 -14.37
N GLU A 495 -3.96 19.41 -15.27
CA GLU A 495 -4.31 18.52 -16.38
C GLU A 495 -3.48 17.24 -16.33
N VAL A 496 -4.06 16.13 -16.77
CA VAL A 496 -3.33 14.87 -16.96
C VAL A 496 -2.49 14.97 -18.23
N ILE A 497 -1.17 14.88 -18.09
CA ILE A 497 -0.22 14.86 -19.22
C ILE A 497 -0.04 13.45 -19.75
N SER A 498 0.11 12.49 -18.84
CA SER A 498 0.31 11.09 -19.14
C SER A 498 -0.04 10.25 -17.91
N ALA A 499 -0.50 9.03 -18.11
CA ALA A 499 -0.73 8.12 -17.01
C ALA A 499 -0.56 6.66 -17.43
N SER A 500 -0.34 5.79 -16.45
CA SER A 500 -0.18 4.34 -16.61
C SER A 500 -1.07 3.66 -15.58
N GLN A 501 -2.08 2.95 -16.09
CA GLN A 501 -2.99 2.15 -15.26
C GLN A 501 -2.27 0.92 -14.67
N ASP A 502 -1.38 0.30 -15.44
CA ASP A 502 -0.62 -0.88 -15.05
C ASP A 502 0.38 -0.59 -13.91
N ARG A 503 1.00 0.59 -13.91
CA ARG A 503 1.91 1.02 -12.83
C ARG A 503 1.25 1.90 -11.78
N ASP A 504 -0.01 2.28 -11.99
CA ASP A 504 -0.77 3.16 -11.11
C ASP A 504 -0.10 4.51 -10.85
N ILE A 505 0.42 5.17 -11.91
CA ILE A 505 1.08 6.48 -11.86
C ILE A 505 0.43 7.43 -12.85
N ALA A 506 0.26 8.70 -12.46
CA ALA A 506 -0.11 9.80 -13.34
C ALA A 506 0.85 10.99 -13.19
N VAL A 507 1.13 11.63 -14.32
CA VAL A 507 1.86 12.90 -14.42
C VAL A 507 0.85 13.99 -14.72
N LEU A 508 0.82 15.00 -13.87
CA LEU A 508 -0.05 16.16 -13.99
C LEU A 508 0.75 17.42 -14.29
N LYS A 509 0.08 18.41 -14.89
CA LYS A 509 0.61 19.76 -15.08
C LYS A 509 -0.31 20.78 -14.43
N MET A 510 0.19 21.47 -13.42
CA MET A 510 -0.52 22.59 -12.78
C MET A 510 -0.43 23.85 -13.64
N ARG A 511 -1.56 24.49 -13.92
CA ARG A 511 -1.62 25.73 -14.69
C ARG A 511 -1.06 26.91 -13.88
N GLY A 512 -0.12 27.65 -14.45
CA GLY A 512 0.43 28.89 -13.88
C GLY A 512 1.18 28.69 -12.56
N TYR A 513 1.67 27.48 -12.27
CA TYR A 513 2.41 27.22 -11.04
C TYR A 513 3.86 27.71 -11.15
N GLN A 514 4.29 28.43 -10.12
CA GLN A 514 5.68 28.75 -9.83
C GLN A 514 5.87 28.60 -8.31
N GLY A 515 6.72 27.68 -7.88
CA GLY A 515 6.86 27.40 -6.46
C GLY A 515 7.80 26.24 -6.13
N PRO A 516 7.80 25.82 -4.85
CA PRO A 516 8.64 24.72 -4.37
C PRO A 516 8.36 23.40 -5.08
N TYR A 517 9.41 22.64 -5.35
CA TYR A 517 9.32 21.32 -5.95
C TYR A 517 10.37 20.39 -5.34
N LEU A 518 10.14 19.08 -5.42
CA LEU A 518 11.08 18.07 -4.96
C LEU A 518 12.11 17.81 -6.05
N SER A 519 13.37 18.15 -5.77
CA SER A 519 14.52 17.91 -6.66
C SER A 519 15.30 16.65 -6.29
N ALA A 520 15.31 16.28 -5.02
CA ALA A 520 15.95 15.08 -4.50
C ALA A 520 15.06 13.85 -4.76
N ILE A 521 15.23 13.21 -5.91
CA ILE A 521 14.44 12.05 -6.34
C ILE A 521 15.37 10.94 -6.84
N ASP A 522 15.18 9.71 -6.34
CA ASP A 522 15.93 8.54 -6.77
C ASP A 522 15.36 7.95 -8.06
N TRP A 523 15.54 8.66 -9.17
CA TRP A 523 15.02 8.23 -10.49
C TRP A 523 15.56 6.87 -10.95
N ALA A 524 16.71 6.43 -10.43
CA ALA A 524 17.26 5.10 -10.70
C ALA A 524 16.51 3.98 -9.94
N GLY A 525 15.83 4.30 -8.84
CA GLY A 525 15.10 3.36 -7.99
C GLY A 525 16.02 2.31 -7.36
N THR A 526 17.16 2.76 -6.81
CA THR A 526 18.21 1.90 -6.24
C THR A 526 18.42 2.10 -4.73
N LYS A 527 17.77 3.11 -4.15
CA LYS A 527 17.99 3.57 -2.77
C LYS A 527 16.89 3.15 -1.79
N ALA A 528 16.03 2.21 -2.19
CA ALA A 528 15.03 1.59 -1.33
C ALA A 528 15.53 0.23 -0.84
N ARG A 529 16.09 0.16 0.38
CA ARG A 529 16.59 -1.10 0.96
C ARG A 529 15.75 -1.52 2.16
N GLN A 530 15.57 -2.82 2.30
CA GLN A 530 14.85 -3.38 3.44
C GLN A 530 15.53 -3.00 4.77
N GLY A 531 14.74 -2.54 5.73
CA GLY A 531 15.19 -2.06 7.03
C GLY A 531 15.53 -0.57 7.07
N ASP A 532 15.66 0.10 5.92
CA ASP A 532 15.98 1.53 5.89
C ASP A 532 14.82 2.36 6.46
N PRO A 533 15.12 3.42 7.23
CA PRO A 533 14.11 4.38 7.67
C PRO A 533 13.49 5.08 6.46
N ALA A 534 12.17 5.25 6.51
CA ALA A 534 11.43 6.00 5.50
C ALA A 534 10.33 6.85 6.14
N ALA A 535 9.90 7.90 5.44
CA ALA A 535 8.76 8.70 5.85
C ALA A 535 7.84 8.99 4.67
N LEU A 536 6.55 8.92 4.92
CA LEU A 536 5.50 9.30 4.00
C LEU A 536 4.94 10.64 4.43
N ILE A 537 4.83 11.59 3.49
CA ILE A 537 4.28 12.93 3.75
C ILE A 537 3.12 13.18 2.79
N GLY A 538 1.94 13.48 3.33
CA GLY A 538 0.76 13.70 2.50
C GLY A 538 -0.47 14.12 3.27
N PHE A 539 -1.65 13.95 2.67
CA PHE A 539 -2.92 14.40 3.24
C PHE A 539 -3.79 13.22 3.69
N PRO A 540 -3.63 12.75 4.94
CA PRO A 540 -4.54 11.76 5.52
C PRO A 540 -5.96 12.36 5.66
N ALA A 541 -6.98 11.65 5.20
CA ALA A 541 -8.41 11.98 5.21
C ALA A 541 -8.80 13.28 4.47
N GLY A 542 -8.91 13.22 3.14
CA GLY A 542 -9.35 14.35 2.29
C GLY A 542 -10.87 14.63 2.26
N SER A 543 -11.71 13.82 2.90
CA SER A 543 -13.18 13.93 2.78
C SER A 543 -13.80 15.18 3.42
N GLY A 544 -13.06 15.91 4.27
CA GLY A 544 -13.51 17.18 4.87
C GLY A 544 -13.19 18.44 4.05
N PHE A 545 -12.18 18.40 3.18
CA PHE A 545 -11.66 19.59 2.49
C PHE A 545 -12.24 19.79 1.08
N ALA A 546 -12.82 18.75 0.47
CA ALA A 546 -13.39 18.80 -0.88
C ALA A 546 -14.51 19.84 -1.08
N ARG A 547 -15.14 20.31 0.00
CA ARG A 547 -16.21 21.32 -0.08
C ARG A 547 -15.73 22.77 -0.01
N LEU A 548 -14.47 23.02 0.31
CA LEU A 548 -13.95 24.36 0.58
C LEU A 548 -12.78 24.67 -0.34
N ARG A 549 -13.04 25.40 -1.44
CA ARG A 549 -12.03 25.91 -2.40
C ARG A 549 -11.07 26.96 -1.81
N SER A 550 -11.06 27.11 -0.49
CA SER A 550 -10.39 28.18 0.27
C SER A 550 -10.00 27.77 1.69
N ALA A 551 -10.05 26.46 2.03
CA ALA A 551 -9.57 25.99 3.32
C ALA A 551 -8.06 25.74 3.29
N LEU A 552 -7.38 26.18 4.36
CA LEU A 552 -5.96 25.87 4.57
C LEU A 552 -5.79 24.35 4.75
N VAL A 553 -5.07 23.71 3.84
CA VAL A 553 -4.79 22.27 3.92
C VAL A 553 -3.43 22.02 4.55
N ARG A 554 -3.33 20.99 5.38
CA ARG A 554 -2.10 20.65 6.09
C ARG A 554 -1.71 19.19 5.88
N THR A 555 -0.44 18.96 5.61
CA THR A 555 0.14 17.63 5.51
C THR A 555 0.29 17.00 6.91
N SER A 556 0.28 15.68 6.94
CA SER A 556 0.86 14.88 8.01
C SER A 556 2.11 14.16 7.53
N MET A 557 2.85 13.63 8.49
CA MET A 557 3.98 12.74 8.25
C MET A 557 3.78 11.44 9.02
N THR A 558 3.98 10.31 8.34
CA THR A 558 4.08 8.99 8.95
C THR A 558 5.49 8.47 8.76
N ALA A 559 6.21 8.20 9.85
CA ALA A 559 7.53 7.57 9.79
C ALA A 559 7.39 6.03 9.78
N GLY A 560 8.39 5.32 9.31
CA GLY A 560 8.39 3.87 9.27
C GLY A 560 9.71 3.34 8.75
N ILE A 561 9.67 2.09 8.29
CA ILE A 561 10.79 1.46 7.60
C ILE A 561 10.32 0.84 6.29
N ILE A 562 11.24 0.62 5.37
CA ILE A 562 10.99 -0.22 4.20
C ILE A 562 11.02 -1.67 4.68
N SER A 563 9.85 -2.30 4.80
CA SER A 563 9.77 -3.70 5.22
C SER A 563 10.12 -4.67 4.09
N ARG A 564 9.98 -4.25 2.83
CA ARG A 564 10.40 -4.99 1.65
C ARG A 564 10.58 -4.04 0.46
N GLY A 565 11.69 -4.17 -0.27
CA GLY A 565 11.90 -3.50 -1.55
C GLY A 565 12.05 -4.56 -2.64
N THR A 566 11.24 -4.48 -3.69
CA THR A 566 11.39 -5.28 -4.92
C THR A 566 11.48 -4.34 -6.11
N ASP A 567 11.73 -4.88 -7.30
CA ASP A 567 11.76 -4.07 -8.51
C ASP A 567 10.43 -3.39 -8.83
N ASP A 568 9.30 -4.00 -8.46
CA ASP A 568 7.95 -3.54 -8.83
C ASP A 568 7.19 -2.89 -7.68
N VAL A 569 7.51 -3.22 -6.43
CA VAL A 569 6.80 -2.70 -5.25
C VAL A 569 7.73 -2.46 -4.07
N ILE A 570 7.46 -1.36 -3.37
CA ILE A 570 8.06 -1.03 -2.07
C ILE A 570 6.98 -1.16 -1.01
N GLN A 571 7.24 -1.98 -0.01
CA GLN A 571 6.39 -2.12 1.18
C GLN A 571 6.96 -1.25 2.30
N PHE A 572 6.11 -0.38 2.82
CA PHE A 572 6.41 0.56 3.89
C PHE A 572 5.63 0.17 5.14
N ASP A 573 6.30 0.07 6.27
CA ASP A 573 5.70 -0.26 7.56
C ASP A 573 5.40 1.02 8.35
N GLY A 574 4.42 1.77 7.85
CA GLY A 574 3.85 2.93 8.50
C GLY A 574 2.34 3.00 8.27
N MET A 575 1.60 3.46 9.28
CA MET A 575 0.14 3.60 9.19
C MET A 575 -0.26 4.67 8.17
N THR A 576 -1.09 4.27 7.21
CA THR A 576 -1.67 5.16 6.21
C THR A 576 -3.18 5.13 6.32
N ILE A 577 -3.82 6.29 6.14
CA ILE A 577 -5.28 6.39 6.04
C ILE A 577 -5.68 6.96 4.67
N GLY A 578 -6.95 6.79 4.28
CA GLY A 578 -7.43 7.21 2.96
C GLY A 578 -7.13 8.69 2.66
N GLY A 579 -6.79 9.02 1.41
CA GLY A 579 -6.32 10.36 0.99
C GLY A 579 -4.80 10.51 0.88
N SER A 580 -4.04 9.59 1.48
CA SER A 580 -2.58 9.55 1.33
C SER A 580 -2.11 8.99 -0.03
N SER A 581 -2.98 8.36 -0.82
CA SER A 581 -2.63 7.85 -2.16
C SER A 581 -2.02 8.94 -3.03
N GLY A 582 -0.85 8.67 -3.59
CA GLY A 582 -0.02 9.58 -4.36
C GLY A 582 1.00 10.37 -3.54
N SER A 583 1.07 10.15 -2.22
CA SER A 583 2.08 10.79 -1.36
C SER A 583 3.50 10.35 -1.73
N PRO A 584 4.49 11.26 -1.72
CA PRO A 584 5.89 10.88 -1.82
C PRO A 584 6.34 10.09 -0.59
N LEU A 585 7.05 8.98 -0.83
CA LEU A 585 7.78 8.23 0.19
C LEU A 585 9.26 8.59 0.12
N PHE A 586 9.81 9.08 1.23
CA PHE A 586 11.18 9.54 1.38
C PHE A 586 12.05 8.50 2.07
N ASN A 587 13.30 8.37 1.64
CA ASN A 587 14.32 7.66 2.41
C ASN A 587 14.88 8.54 3.55
N ALA A 588 15.77 7.99 4.38
CA ALA A 588 16.42 8.72 5.46
C ALA A 588 17.28 9.92 4.98
N SER A 589 17.65 9.94 3.71
CA SER A 589 18.29 11.07 3.05
C SER A 589 17.29 12.04 2.45
N GLY A 590 15.99 12.00 2.76
CA GLY A 590 15.02 12.96 2.20
C GLY A 590 14.87 12.92 0.67
N GLU A 591 15.30 11.85 0.02
CA GLU A 591 15.07 11.63 -1.41
C GLU A 591 13.77 10.86 -1.60
N VAL A 592 12.97 11.25 -2.60
CA VAL A 592 11.76 10.49 -2.97
C VAL A 592 12.19 9.19 -3.65
N ILE A 593 11.77 8.06 -3.08
CA ILE A 593 12.08 6.72 -3.59
C ILE A 593 10.84 6.01 -4.17
N ALA A 594 9.63 6.43 -3.79
CA ALA A 594 8.39 5.82 -4.22
C ALA A 594 7.19 6.76 -4.14
N ILE A 595 6.10 6.37 -4.81
CA ILE A 595 4.78 7.01 -4.75
C ILE A 595 3.86 6.08 -3.96
N HIS A 596 3.37 6.50 -2.80
CA HIS A 596 2.45 5.71 -1.99
C HIS A 596 1.18 5.40 -2.77
N ARG A 597 0.76 4.14 -2.79
CA ARG A 597 -0.39 3.66 -3.55
C ARG A 597 -1.61 3.43 -2.68
N ALA A 598 -1.47 2.56 -1.68
CA ALA A 598 -2.55 2.16 -0.80
C ALA A 598 -2.00 1.54 0.49
N GLY A 599 -2.76 1.66 1.58
CA GLY A 599 -2.58 0.78 2.74
C GLY A 599 -2.97 -0.66 2.39
N LEU A 600 -2.48 -1.63 3.15
CA LEU A 600 -2.92 -3.03 3.08
C LEU A 600 -4.06 -3.27 4.09
N PRO A 601 -5.33 -3.44 3.66
CA PRO A 601 -6.43 -3.67 4.59
C PRO A 601 -6.23 -4.94 5.44
N GLN A 602 -5.60 -5.96 4.84
CA GLN A 602 -5.31 -7.25 5.47
C GLN A 602 -4.08 -7.22 6.40
N ALA A 603 -3.29 -6.14 6.36
CA ALA A 603 -2.09 -5.98 7.18
C ALA A 603 -1.99 -4.53 7.68
N PRO A 604 -2.86 -4.14 8.64
CA PRO A 604 -2.88 -2.78 9.17
C PRO A 604 -1.50 -2.33 9.67
N GLY A 605 -1.05 -1.17 9.20
CA GLY A 605 0.31 -0.66 9.47
C GLY A 605 1.30 -0.89 8.34
N PHE A 606 0.93 -1.67 7.31
CA PHE A 606 1.69 -1.74 6.07
C PHE A 606 1.02 -0.99 4.94
N ALA A 607 1.86 -0.43 4.08
CA ALA A 607 1.51 0.35 2.91
C ALA A 607 2.32 -0.14 1.72
N LEU A 608 1.70 -0.11 0.54
CA LEU A 608 2.36 -0.34 -0.73
C LEU A 608 2.66 0.99 -1.41
N ALA A 609 3.81 1.04 -2.07
CA ALA A 609 4.26 2.17 -2.86
C ALA A 609 4.87 1.69 -4.17
N VAL A 610 4.66 2.48 -5.22
CA VAL A 610 5.21 2.23 -6.55
C VAL A 610 6.60 2.88 -6.63
N PRO A 611 7.67 2.14 -7.00
CA PRO A 611 9.00 2.69 -7.17
C PRO A 611 9.02 3.90 -8.13
N ILE A 612 9.69 4.97 -7.73
CA ILE A 612 9.65 6.25 -8.46
C ILE A 612 10.22 6.15 -9.88
N LYS A 613 11.11 5.19 -10.13
CA LYS A 613 11.67 4.88 -11.46
C LYS A 613 10.59 4.66 -12.53
N TYR A 614 9.42 4.15 -12.15
CA TYR A 614 8.33 3.91 -13.10
C TYR A 614 7.63 5.18 -13.58
N ALA A 615 7.85 6.32 -12.94
CA ALA A 615 7.37 7.60 -13.45
C ALA A 615 8.22 8.10 -14.64
N VAL A 616 9.50 7.70 -14.73
CA VAL A 616 10.44 8.21 -15.76
C VAL A 616 9.89 8.05 -17.17
N PRO A 617 9.40 6.88 -17.62
CA PRO A 617 8.89 6.72 -18.99
C PRO A 617 7.74 7.67 -19.33
N LEU A 618 6.93 8.05 -18.34
CA LEU A 618 5.76 8.91 -18.50
C LEU A 618 6.12 10.40 -18.64
N LEU A 619 7.29 10.82 -18.18
CA LEU A 619 7.68 12.23 -18.23
C LEU A 619 7.84 12.72 -19.68
N PRO A 620 7.39 13.95 -19.99
CA PRO A 620 7.68 14.61 -21.27
C PRO A 620 9.19 14.69 -21.56
N SER A 621 9.56 14.62 -22.83
CA SER A 621 10.97 14.59 -23.26
C SER A 621 11.76 15.85 -22.84
N ASP A 622 11.14 17.03 -22.90
CA ASP A 622 11.74 18.28 -22.45
C ASP A 622 11.99 18.28 -20.93
N LEU A 623 11.06 17.70 -20.16
CA LEU A 623 11.19 17.57 -18.72
C LEU A 623 12.29 16.57 -18.36
N LYS A 624 12.36 15.42 -19.05
CA LYS A 624 13.43 14.43 -18.88
C LYS A 624 14.81 15.08 -19.05
N GLN A 625 14.99 15.88 -20.10
CA GLN A 625 16.24 16.60 -20.36
C GLN A 625 16.58 17.58 -19.22
N ARG A 626 15.61 18.38 -18.77
CA ARG A 626 15.79 19.32 -17.65
C ARG A 626 16.17 18.62 -16.34
N LEU A 627 15.65 17.41 -16.13
CA LEU A 627 15.94 16.58 -14.96
C LEU A 627 17.19 15.69 -15.13
N GLY A 628 17.89 15.75 -16.26
CA GLY A 628 19.07 14.93 -16.53
C GLY A 628 18.77 13.44 -16.73
N LEU A 629 17.55 13.10 -17.14
CA LEU A 629 17.07 11.74 -17.36
C LEU A 629 17.23 11.33 -18.82
N ARG A 630 17.59 10.06 -19.05
CA ARG A 630 17.75 9.48 -20.39
C ARG A 630 16.49 8.77 -20.86
#